data_AF-A0A3D0ZVT6-F1
#
_entry.id   AF-A0A3D0ZVT6-F1
#
_cell.length_a   1.000
_cell.length_b   1.000
_cell.length_c   1.000
_cell.angle_alpha   90.00
_cell.angle_beta   90.00
_cell.angle_gamma   90.00
#
_symmetry.space_group_name_H-M   'P 1'
#
loop_
_entity.id
_entity.type
_entity.pdbx_description
1 polymer ?
#
loop_
_entity_poly.entity_id
_entity_poly.type
_entity_poly.pdbx_seq_one_letter_code
_entity_poly.pdbx_strand_id
1 'polypeptide(L)'
;MQIDRFTNKLQEALSDAQSIAVGNDNNRIAPAHLAQALLQQQGGAVSTILSQMGVDKDALERGLGQLIGDLPKIRNNNGDIQLSLDLGRILNLADKHTQKIGDDFIASETVLLALMDDRTGVGELLKISQIQSEQLSRVIEQMRGGETVRDSNAEDTRQALANYTIDLTDRAERGKLDPVIGRDDEIRRTIQVLQRRTKNNPVLIGEPG
;
A
#
# COMPACT_ATOMS: atom_id res chain seq x y z
N MET A 1 1.95 -22.52 -4.77
CA MET A 1 1.64 -21.28 -4.03
C MET A 1 1.05 -21.67 -2.68
N GLN A 2 1.63 -21.20 -1.58
CA GLN A 2 1.10 -21.42 -0.23
C GLN A 2 0.50 -20.09 0.24
N ILE A 3 -0.83 -20.04 0.42
CA ILE A 3 -1.55 -18.82 0.84
C ILE A 3 -1.07 -18.35 2.22
N ASP A 4 -0.66 -19.29 3.07
CA ASP A 4 -0.13 -19.03 4.42
C ASP A 4 1.14 -18.15 4.42
N ARG A 5 1.81 -18.00 3.27
CA ARG A 5 2.96 -17.11 3.10
C ARG A 5 2.58 -15.69 2.68
N PHE A 6 1.31 -15.35 2.55
CA PHE A 6 0.90 -13.97 2.28
C PHE A 6 0.84 -13.17 3.57
N THR A 7 1.20 -11.88 3.51
CA THR A 7 0.90 -10.95 4.59
C THR A 7 -0.60 -10.82 4.79
N ASN A 8 -1.02 -10.41 5.99
CA ASN A 8 -2.43 -10.22 6.32
C ASN A 8 -3.08 -9.16 5.41
N LYS A 9 -2.32 -8.10 5.07
CA LYS A 9 -2.75 -7.08 4.13
C LYS A 9 -2.97 -7.62 2.71
N LEU A 10 -2.09 -8.50 2.22
CA LEU A 10 -2.30 -9.13 0.92
C LEU A 10 -3.50 -10.10 0.93
N GLN A 11 -3.73 -10.81 2.04
CA GLN A 11 -4.91 -11.66 2.19
C GLN A 11 -6.22 -10.84 2.18
N GLU A 12 -6.25 -9.71 2.88
CA GLU A 12 -7.35 -8.75 2.84
C GLU A 12 -7.59 -8.26 1.41
N ALA A 13 -6.52 -7.83 0.70
CA ALA A 13 -6.63 -7.37 -0.68
C ALA A 13 -7.15 -8.45 -1.65
N LEU A 14 -6.86 -9.74 -1.41
CA LEU A 14 -7.42 -10.84 -2.20
C LEU A 14 -8.91 -11.05 -1.92
N SER A 15 -9.34 -10.90 -0.66
CA SER A 15 -10.76 -10.93 -0.29
C SER A 15 -11.52 -9.75 -0.91
N ASP A 16 -10.93 -8.57 -0.91
CA ASP A 16 -11.50 -7.38 -1.55
C ASP A 16 -11.55 -7.56 -3.08
N ALA A 17 -10.51 -8.11 -3.68
CA ALA A 17 -10.48 -8.44 -5.11
C ALA A 17 -11.60 -9.43 -5.50
N GLN A 18 -11.87 -10.42 -4.64
CA GLN A 18 -13.01 -11.32 -4.83
C GLN A 18 -14.33 -10.54 -4.78
N SER A 19 -14.50 -9.64 -3.81
CA SER A 19 -15.69 -8.80 -3.68
C SER A 19 -15.91 -7.89 -4.89
N ILE A 20 -14.83 -7.31 -5.44
CA ILE A 20 -14.89 -6.52 -6.68
C ILE A 20 -15.31 -7.40 -7.86
N ALA A 21 -14.79 -8.62 -7.98
CA ALA A 21 -15.18 -9.56 -9.03
C ALA A 21 -16.66 -9.95 -8.93
N VAL A 22 -17.16 -10.25 -7.71
CA VAL A 22 -18.60 -10.48 -7.45
C VAL A 22 -19.42 -9.29 -7.93
N GLY A 23 -19.05 -8.09 -7.48
CA GLY A 23 -19.80 -6.86 -7.79
C GLY A 23 -19.84 -6.49 -9.27
N ASN A 24 -18.93 -7.04 -10.08
CA ASN A 24 -18.86 -6.83 -11.53
C ASN A 24 -19.38 -8.02 -12.36
N ASP A 25 -20.02 -9.00 -11.72
CA ASP A 25 -20.50 -10.24 -12.33
C ASP A 25 -19.39 -11.07 -13.01
N ASN A 26 -18.14 -10.93 -12.56
CA ASN A 26 -17.02 -11.72 -13.06
C ASN A 26 -16.94 -13.04 -12.28
N ASN A 27 -16.81 -14.16 -13.01
CA ASN A 27 -16.68 -15.49 -12.40
C ASN A 27 -15.25 -15.85 -11.98
N ARG A 28 -14.29 -14.95 -12.23
CA ARG A 28 -12.87 -15.17 -11.93
C ARG A 28 -12.23 -13.91 -11.39
N ILE A 29 -11.35 -14.09 -10.41
CA ILE A 29 -10.48 -13.03 -9.90
C ILE A 29 -9.32 -12.85 -10.87
N ALA A 30 -9.40 -11.81 -11.70
CA ALA A 30 -8.35 -11.36 -12.61
C ALA A 30 -7.30 -10.46 -11.92
N PRO A 31 -6.09 -10.29 -12.50
CA PRO A 31 -5.08 -9.35 -11.99
C PRO A 31 -5.60 -7.92 -11.78
N ALA A 32 -6.51 -7.45 -12.64
CA ALA A 32 -7.12 -6.12 -12.53
C ALA A 32 -7.89 -5.93 -11.22
N HIS A 33 -8.60 -6.96 -10.73
CA HIS A 33 -9.30 -6.88 -9.44
C HIS A 33 -8.35 -6.74 -8.27
N LEU A 34 -7.26 -7.50 -8.27
CA LEU A 34 -6.25 -7.41 -7.21
C LEU A 34 -5.53 -6.06 -7.26
N ALA A 35 -5.19 -5.57 -8.45
CA ALA A 35 -4.60 -4.24 -8.61
C ALA A 35 -5.53 -3.14 -8.08
N GLN A 36 -6.83 -3.21 -8.39
CA GLN A 36 -7.84 -2.27 -7.88
C GLN A 36 -7.95 -2.35 -6.36
N ALA A 37 -8.03 -3.55 -5.79
CA ALA A 37 -8.12 -3.76 -4.34
C ALA A 37 -6.89 -3.20 -3.63
N LEU A 38 -5.68 -3.49 -4.12
CA LEU A 38 -4.42 -2.98 -3.56
C LEU A 38 -4.34 -1.44 -3.62
N LEU A 39 -4.89 -0.83 -4.67
CA LEU A 39 -4.91 0.62 -4.84
C LEU A 39 -5.88 1.29 -3.86
N GLN A 40 -7.04 0.68 -3.63
CA GLN A 40 -8.10 1.17 -2.75
C GLN A 40 -7.89 0.83 -1.27
N GLN A 41 -6.99 -0.11 -0.97
CA GLN A 41 -6.73 -0.59 0.39
C GLN A 41 -6.27 0.56 1.30
N GLN A 42 -7.05 0.81 2.36
CA GLN A 42 -6.69 1.78 3.38
C GLN A 42 -5.49 1.26 4.19
N GLY A 43 -4.49 2.14 4.35
CA GLY A 43 -3.23 1.74 4.97
C GLY A 43 -2.51 0.63 4.18
N GLY A 44 -2.69 0.58 2.85
CA GLY A 44 -1.94 -0.31 1.96
C GLY A 44 -0.60 0.30 1.54
N ALA A 45 0.45 -0.52 1.39
CA ALA A 45 1.77 -0.04 0.96
C ALA A 45 1.74 0.52 -0.48
N VAL A 46 0.90 -0.07 -1.35
CA VAL A 46 0.79 0.29 -2.77
C VAL A 46 0.39 1.74 -2.97
N SER A 47 -0.60 2.24 -2.23
CA SER A 47 -1.05 3.63 -2.33
C SER A 47 0.07 4.61 -1.97
N THR A 48 0.85 4.32 -0.92
CA THR A 48 2.00 5.15 -0.51
C THR A 48 3.11 5.15 -1.57
N ILE A 49 3.46 3.97 -2.10
CA ILE A 49 4.48 3.81 -3.15
C ILE A 49 4.09 4.64 -4.39
N LEU A 50 2.85 4.52 -4.86
CA LEU A 50 2.37 5.23 -6.05
C LEU A 50 2.35 6.75 -5.83
N SER A 51 2.01 7.22 -4.62
CA SER A 51 2.11 8.63 -4.26
C SER A 51 3.55 9.15 -4.30
N GLN A 52 4.52 8.39 -3.78
CA GLN A 52 5.94 8.76 -3.85
C GLN A 52 6.48 8.79 -5.28
N MET A 53 5.94 7.96 -6.15
CA MET A 53 6.25 7.95 -7.58
C MET A 53 5.57 9.08 -8.37
N GLY A 54 4.67 9.86 -7.74
CA GLY A 54 3.94 10.94 -8.41
C GLY A 54 2.89 10.45 -9.40
N VAL A 55 2.38 9.23 -9.24
CA VAL A 55 1.37 8.65 -10.11
C VAL A 55 0.00 9.26 -9.83
N ASP A 56 -0.72 9.62 -10.89
CA ASP A 56 -2.14 9.99 -10.81
C ASP A 56 -2.98 8.74 -10.49
N LYS A 57 -3.32 8.59 -9.21
CA LYS A 57 -4.10 7.46 -8.71
C LYS A 57 -5.50 7.42 -9.29
N ASP A 58 -6.14 8.57 -9.46
CA ASP A 58 -7.52 8.64 -9.97
C ASP A 58 -7.55 8.18 -11.44
N ALA A 59 -6.55 8.54 -12.22
CA ALA A 59 -6.41 8.04 -13.59
C ALA A 59 -6.17 6.52 -13.63
N LEU A 60 -5.34 5.99 -12.72
CA LEU A 60 -5.07 4.57 -12.62
C LEU A 60 -6.33 3.78 -12.20
N GLU A 61 -7.07 4.26 -11.20
CA GLU A 61 -8.35 3.65 -10.76
C GLU A 61 -9.37 3.60 -11.90
N ARG A 62 -9.51 4.68 -12.68
CA ARG A 62 -10.40 4.69 -13.85
C ARG A 62 -9.96 3.68 -14.90
N GLY A 63 -8.66 3.59 -15.17
CA GLY A 63 -8.12 2.63 -16.13
C GLY A 63 -8.34 1.17 -15.70
N LEU A 64 -8.13 0.87 -14.42
CA LEU A 64 -8.39 -0.45 -13.85
C LEU A 64 -9.89 -0.77 -13.85
N GLY A 65 -10.75 0.20 -13.53
CA GLY A 65 -12.21 0.06 -13.63
C GLY A 65 -12.67 -0.26 -15.06
N GLN A 66 -12.06 0.35 -16.07
CA GLN A 66 -12.33 0.02 -17.48
C GLN A 66 -11.91 -1.41 -17.81
N LEU A 67 -10.70 -1.82 -17.43
CA LEU A 67 -10.22 -3.20 -17.63
C LEU A 67 -11.15 -4.23 -16.99
N ILE A 68 -11.61 -3.97 -15.76
CA ILE A 68 -12.59 -4.83 -15.06
C ILE A 68 -13.92 -4.86 -15.81
N GLY A 69 -14.40 -3.70 -16.28
CA GLY A 69 -15.63 -3.58 -17.05
C GLY A 69 -15.63 -4.39 -18.35
N ASP A 70 -14.46 -4.53 -18.98
CA ASP A 70 -14.24 -5.28 -20.22
C ASP A 70 -14.08 -6.80 -20.01
N LEU A 71 -13.94 -7.27 -18.76
CA LEU A 71 -13.84 -8.70 -18.46
C LEU A 71 -15.17 -9.44 -18.73
N PRO A 72 -15.12 -10.74 -19.06
CA PRO A 72 -16.31 -11.56 -19.26
C PRO A 72 -17.24 -11.56 -18.03
N LYS A 73 -18.53 -11.35 -18.27
CA LYS A 73 -19.58 -11.31 -17.23
C LYS A 73 -20.48 -12.53 -17.31
N ILE A 74 -20.87 -13.10 -16.17
CA ILE A 74 -21.78 -14.24 -16.06
C ILE A 74 -22.92 -13.89 -15.12
N ARG A 75 -24.12 -13.70 -15.68
CA ARG A 75 -25.33 -13.27 -14.95
C ARG A 75 -25.91 -14.31 -13.98
N ASN A 76 -25.52 -15.58 -14.10
CA ASN A 76 -25.98 -16.68 -13.26
C ASN A 76 -24.81 -17.27 -12.46
N ASN A 77 -24.04 -16.41 -11.80
CA ASN A 77 -22.93 -16.87 -10.97
C ASN A 77 -23.48 -17.34 -9.61
N ASN A 78 -23.33 -18.64 -9.29
CA ASN A 78 -23.73 -19.21 -8.01
C ASN A 78 -22.76 -18.87 -6.86
N GLY A 79 -21.91 -17.85 -7.03
CA GLY A 79 -20.88 -17.45 -6.08
C GLY A 79 -19.60 -18.28 -6.13
N ASP A 80 -19.47 -19.22 -7.08
CA ASP A 80 -18.24 -19.99 -7.28
C ASP A 80 -17.23 -19.16 -8.10
N ILE A 81 -16.48 -18.33 -7.38
CA ILE A 81 -15.44 -17.48 -7.96
C ILE A 81 -14.08 -18.11 -7.74
N GLN A 82 -13.33 -18.24 -8.82
CA GLN A 82 -12.01 -18.86 -8.81
C GLN A 82 -10.92 -17.86 -9.18
N LEU A 83 -9.68 -18.12 -8.76
CA LEU A 83 -8.53 -17.37 -9.25
C LEU A 83 -8.34 -17.62 -10.75
N SER A 84 -8.10 -16.56 -11.52
CA SER A 84 -7.70 -16.71 -12.92
C SER A 84 -6.29 -17.31 -13.02
N LEU A 85 -6.01 -17.96 -14.15
CA LEU A 85 -4.67 -18.49 -14.45
C LEU A 85 -3.62 -17.36 -14.48
N ASP A 86 -3.98 -16.20 -15.03
CA ASP A 86 -3.11 -15.03 -15.09
C ASP A 86 -2.79 -14.51 -13.69
N LEU A 87 -3.78 -14.39 -12.80
CA LEU A 87 -3.53 -13.99 -11.42
C LEU A 87 -2.65 -15.01 -10.69
N GLY A 88 -2.89 -16.32 -10.87
CA GLY A 88 -2.02 -17.35 -10.33
C GLY A 88 -0.57 -17.23 -10.82
N ARG A 89 -0.36 -16.87 -12.10
CA ARG A 89 0.98 -16.59 -12.64
C ARG A 89 1.61 -15.37 -11.97
N ILE A 90 0.87 -14.28 -11.79
CA ILE A 90 1.36 -13.06 -11.10
C ILE A 90 1.78 -13.37 -9.67
N LEU A 91 0.97 -14.11 -8.91
CA LEU A 91 1.29 -14.46 -7.53
C LEU A 91 2.54 -15.37 -7.43
N ASN A 92 2.74 -16.28 -8.37
CA ASN A 92 3.98 -17.07 -8.45
C ASN A 92 5.21 -16.22 -8.81
N LEU A 93 5.04 -15.20 -9.68
CA LEU A 93 6.11 -14.23 -9.94
C LEU A 93 6.42 -13.41 -8.69
N ALA A 94 5.40 -12.98 -7.94
CA ALA A 94 5.57 -12.26 -6.68
C ALA A 94 6.32 -13.11 -5.64
N ASP A 95 6.02 -14.41 -5.51
CA ASP A 95 6.78 -15.34 -4.64
C ASP A 95 8.26 -15.41 -5.08
N LYS A 96 8.52 -15.49 -6.38
CA LYS A 96 9.89 -15.48 -6.91
C LYS A 96 10.63 -14.17 -6.57
N HIS A 97 9.97 -13.02 -6.64
CA HIS A 97 10.55 -11.74 -6.22
C HIS A 97 10.81 -11.70 -4.71
N THR A 98 9.84 -12.16 -3.92
CA THR A 98 9.91 -12.26 -2.46
C THR A 98 11.13 -13.09 -2.02
N GLN A 99 11.31 -14.28 -2.61
CA GLN A 99 12.45 -15.15 -2.34
C GLN A 99 13.81 -14.52 -2.73
N LYS A 100 13.86 -13.77 -3.84
CA LYS A 100 15.09 -13.08 -4.27
C LYS A 100 15.52 -11.98 -3.31
N ILE A 101 14.57 -11.29 -2.71
CA ILE A 101 14.81 -10.20 -1.75
C ILE A 101 15.10 -10.77 -0.35
N GLY A 102 14.79 -12.05 -0.11
CA GLY A 102 15.02 -12.74 1.17
C GLY A 102 13.90 -12.53 2.18
N ASP A 103 12.69 -12.24 1.70
CA ASP A 103 11.48 -12.13 2.53
C ASP A 103 10.88 -13.51 2.80
N ASP A 104 10.32 -13.70 4.00
CA ASP A 104 9.63 -14.94 4.38
C ASP A 104 8.17 -14.93 3.91
N PHE A 105 7.56 -13.74 3.85
CA PHE A 105 6.17 -13.52 3.42
C PHE A 105 6.07 -12.65 2.16
N ILE A 106 5.11 -12.97 1.31
CA ILE A 106 4.77 -12.23 0.10
C ILE A 106 3.91 -11.03 0.51
N ALA A 107 4.45 -9.84 0.29
CA ALA A 107 3.83 -8.57 0.63
C ALA A 107 3.18 -7.89 -0.58
N SER A 108 2.31 -6.92 -0.32
CA SER A 108 1.59 -6.17 -1.36
C SER A 108 2.52 -5.52 -2.39
N GLU A 109 3.68 -5.01 -1.95
CA GLU A 109 4.66 -4.38 -2.83
C GLU A 109 5.34 -5.34 -3.83
N THR A 110 5.57 -6.60 -3.46
CA THR A 110 6.15 -7.59 -4.40
C THR A 110 5.13 -8.07 -5.41
N VAL A 111 3.85 -8.08 -5.03
CA VAL A 111 2.74 -8.31 -5.96
C VAL A 111 2.61 -7.15 -6.95
N LEU A 112 2.69 -5.90 -6.49
CA LEU A 112 2.71 -4.73 -7.37
C LEU A 112 3.86 -4.80 -8.38
N LEU A 113 5.05 -5.21 -7.95
CA LEU A 113 6.19 -5.42 -8.85
C LEU A 113 5.90 -6.52 -9.89
N ALA A 114 5.29 -7.63 -9.48
CA ALA A 114 4.92 -8.71 -10.39
C ALA A 114 3.81 -8.31 -11.38
N LEU A 115 2.88 -7.42 -10.99
CA LEU A 115 1.82 -6.91 -11.87
C LEU A 115 2.37 -6.11 -13.07
N MET A 116 3.59 -5.59 -12.99
CA MET A 116 4.27 -4.97 -14.15
C MET A 116 4.49 -5.94 -15.32
N ASP A 117 4.58 -7.25 -15.03
CA ASP A 117 4.75 -8.34 -16.01
C ASP A 117 3.40 -8.98 -16.42
N ASP A 118 2.29 -8.35 -16.02
CA ASP A 118 0.97 -8.73 -16.49
C ASP A 118 0.79 -8.44 -17.98
N ARG A 119 0.04 -9.32 -18.65
CA ARG A 119 -0.27 -9.25 -20.08
C ARG A 119 -1.77 -9.11 -20.36
N THR A 120 -2.58 -8.97 -19.32
CA THR A 120 -4.05 -8.83 -19.40
C THR A 120 -4.51 -7.37 -19.44
N GLY A 121 -3.55 -6.42 -19.46
CA GLY A 121 -3.79 -4.98 -19.56
C GLY A 121 -3.25 -4.20 -18.36
N VAL A 122 -3.14 -4.82 -17.18
CA VAL A 122 -2.68 -4.13 -15.96
C VAL A 122 -1.23 -3.67 -16.12
N GLY A 123 -0.35 -4.53 -16.62
CA GLY A 123 1.07 -4.20 -16.80
C GLY A 123 1.29 -3.08 -17.83
N GLU A 124 0.44 -2.99 -18.87
CA GLU A 124 0.47 -1.89 -19.83
C GLU A 124 -0.06 -0.59 -19.22
N LEU A 125 -1.17 -0.66 -18.48
CA LEU A 125 -1.73 0.49 -17.78
C LEU A 125 -0.72 1.11 -16.80
N LEU A 126 -0.03 0.28 -16.01
CA LEU A 126 1.00 0.76 -15.08
C LEU A 126 2.14 1.48 -15.84
N LYS A 127 2.55 0.97 -17.00
CA LYS A 127 3.59 1.62 -17.85
C LYS A 127 3.12 2.96 -18.42
N ILE A 128 1.87 3.05 -18.87
CA ILE A 128 1.27 4.31 -19.36
C ILE A 128 1.22 5.34 -18.22
N SER A 129 0.93 4.90 -17.00
CA SER A 129 1.00 5.69 -15.76
C SER A 129 2.43 6.03 -15.31
N GLN A 130 3.44 5.87 -16.18
CA GLN A 130 4.85 6.19 -15.93
C GLN A 130 5.50 5.37 -14.81
N ILE A 131 4.95 4.19 -14.49
CA ILE A 131 5.55 3.26 -13.54
C ILE A 131 6.55 2.40 -14.30
N GLN A 132 7.82 2.52 -13.96
CA GLN A 132 8.89 1.65 -14.48
C GLN A 132 9.35 0.67 -13.39
N SER A 133 9.61 -0.59 -13.76
CA SER A 133 9.98 -1.64 -12.80
C SER A 133 11.22 -1.30 -11.98
N GLU A 134 12.21 -0.64 -12.58
CA GLU A 134 13.44 -0.21 -11.89
C GLU A 134 13.16 0.89 -10.87
N GLN A 135 12.37 1.90 -11.24
CA GLN A 135 11.99 2.98 -10.33
C GLN A 135 11.13 2.44 -9.19
N LEU A 136 10.17 1.57 -9.50
CA LEU A 136 9.32 0.91 -8.51
C LEU A 136 10.15 0.13 -7.49
N SER A 137 11.12 -0.66 -7.96
CA SER A 137 12.03 -1.43 -7.08
C SER A 137 12.79 -0.51 -6.13
N ARG A 138 13.32 0.62 -6.62
CA ARG A 138 14.04 1.60 -5.77
C ARG A 138 13.14 2.23 -4.72
N VAL A 139 11.90 2.59 -5.08
CA VAL A 139 10.94 3.18 -4.13
C VAL A 139 10.54 2.15 -3.07
N ILE A 140 10.35 0.89 -3.44
CA ILE A 140 10.10 -0.20 -2.51
C ILE A 140 11.26 -0.37 -1.53
N GLU A 141 12.51 -0.38 -2.02
CA GLU A 141 13.71 -0.48 -1.18
C GLU A 141 13.81 0.71 -0.21
N GLN A 142 13.56 1.93 -0.68
CA GLN A 142 13.58 3.14 0.14
C GLN A 142 12.49 3.10 1.23
N MET A 143 11.27 2.71 0.88
CA MET A 143 10.17 2.56 1.84
C MET A 143 10.48 1.50 2.89
N ARG A 144 11.11 0.39 2.50
CA ARG A 144 11.49 -0.70 3.40
C ARG A 144 12.68 -0.34 4.28
N GLY A 145 13.53 0.61 3.89
CA GLY A 145 14.71 1.00 4.67
C GLY A 145 15.69 -0.16 4.94
N GLY A 146 15.68 -1.20 4.09
CA GLY A 146 16.46 -2.43 4.27
C GLY A 146 15.80 -3.50 5.16
N GLU A 147 14.58 -3.29 5.66
CA GLU A 147 13.83 -4.29 6.41
C GLU A 147 13.27 -5.40 5.51
N THR A 148 13.27 -6.63 6.04
CA THR A 148 12.69 -7.80 5.37
C THR A 148 11.32 -8.13 5.98
N VAL A 149 10.43 -8.71 5.18
CA VAL A 149 9.08 -9.12 5.61
C VAL A 149 9.18 -10.50 6.26
N ARG A 150 9.35 -10.53 7.59
CA ARG A 150 9.46 -11.78 8.38
C ARG A 150 8.23 -12.14 9.21
N ASP A 151 7.22 -11.28 9.22
CA ASP A 151 5.96 -11.47 9.94
C ASP A 151 4.81 -11.16 8.97
N SER A 152 3.70 -11.89 9.09
CA SER A 152 2.52 -11.66 8.27
C SER A 152 1.88 -10.29 8.50
N ASN A 153 2.12 -9.64 9.65
CA ASN A 153 1.66 -8.29 9.99
C ASN A 153 2.64 -7.17 9.63
N ALA A 154 3.80 -7.48 9.02
CA ALA A 154 4.87 -6.49 8.84
C ALA A 154 4.43 -5.23 8.08
N GLU A 155 3.48 -5.33 7.16
CA GLU A 155 2.92 -4.18 6.44
C GLU A 155 2.15 -3.22 7.35
N ASP A 156 1.36 -3.75 8.30
CA ASP A 156 0.60 -2.93 9.26
C ASP A 156 1.52 -2.20 10.23
N THR A 157 2.57 -2.87 10.71
CA THR A 157 3.53 -2.30 11.66
C THR A 157 4.29 -1.12 11.05
N ARG A 158 4.66 -1.22 9.77
CA ARG A 158 5.33 -0.12 9.05
C ARG A 158 4.45 1.13 8.92
N GLN A 159 3.13 0.95 8.93
CA GLN A 159 2.16 2.03 8.76
C GLN A 159 1.51 2.49 10.06
N ALA A 160 1.99 2.00 11.21
CA ALA A 160 1.45 2.36 12.52
C ALA A 160 1.45 3.89 12.75
N LEU A 161 2.46 4.60 12.27
CA LEU A 161 2.50 6.07 12.35
C LEU A 161 1.37 6.71 11.52
N ALA A 162 1.15 6.28 10.28
CA ALA A 162 0.08 6.83 9.45
C ALA A 162 -1.32 6.52 10.00
N ASN A 163 -1.51 5.33 10.57
CA ASN A 163 -2.82 4.85 11.01
C ASN A 163 -3.21 5.38 12.41
N TYR A 164 -2.25 5.50 13.32
CA TYR A 164 -2.52 5.80 14.73
C TYR A 164 -1.95 7.14 15.20
N THR A 165 -1.29 7.89 14.32
CA THR A 165 -0.73 9.20 14.66
C THR A 165 -1.12 10.25 13.63
N ILE A 166 -0.87 11.51 13.98
CA ILE A 166 -1.07 12.66 13.08
C ILE A 166 0.29 13.30 12.89
N ASP A 167 0.75 13.38 11.65
CA ASP A 167 1.98 14.10 11.32
C ASP A 167 1.74 15.61 11.41
N LEU A 168 2.17 16.20 12.53
CA LEU A 168 2.08 17.65 12.76
C LEU A 168 3.12 18.43 11.96
N THR A 169 4.23 17.80 11.53
CA THR A 169 5.28 18.46 10.74
C THR A 169 4.82 18.70 9.30
N ASP A 170 4.26 17.70 8.63
CA ASP A 170 3.65 17.84 7.30
C ASP A 170 2.49 18.86 7.32
N ARG A 171 1.67 18.87 8.37
CA ARG A 171 0.60 19.87 8.52
C ARG A 171 1.13 21.29 8.67
N ALA A 172 2.23 21.48 9.41
CA ALA A 172 2.87 22.78 9.56
C ALA A 172 3.46 23.26 8.22
N GLU A 173 4.14 22.38 7.47
CA GLU A 173 4.71 22.70 6.16
C GLU A 173 3.63 23.10 5.14
N ARG A 174 2.46 22.44 5.19
CA ARG A 174 1.29 22.77 4.37
C ARG A 174 0.50 23.98 4.85
N GLY A 175 0.93 24.65 5.93
CA GLY A 175 0.24 25.80 6.52
C GLY A 175 -1.14 25.49 7.12
N LYS A 176 -1.41 24.21 7.44
CA LYS A 176 -2.68 23.74 8.05
C LYS A 176 -2.66 23.78 9.58
N LEU A 177 -1.68 24.46 10.17
CA LEU A 177 -1.44 24.55 11.60
C LEU A 177 -1.37 26.04 11.95
N ASP A 178 -2.29 26.49 12.80
CA ASP A 178 -2.38 27.90 13.18
C ASP A 178 -1.16 28.32 14.03
N PRO A 179 -0.72 29.59 13.94
CA PRO A 179 0.38 30.07 14.76
C PRO A 179 -0.02 30.06 16.24
N VAL A 180 0.89 29.56 17.09
CA VAL A 180 0.72 29.56 18.54
C VAL A 180 1.27 30.87 19.10
N ILE A 181 0.43 31.67 19.76
CA ILE A 181 0.80 32.99 20.28
C ILE A 181 1.10 32.91 21.78
N GLY A 182 2.22 33.52 22.21
CA GLY A 182 2.53 33.71 23.64
C GLY A 182 3.03 32.47 24.38
N ARG A 183 3.44 31.42 23.66
CA ARG A 183 3.96 30.15 24.22
C ARG A 183 5.45 29.91 23.90
N ASP A 184 6.20 30.96 23.60
CA ASP A 184 7.59 30.88 23.15
C ASP A 184 8.50 30.23 24.19
N ASP A 185 8.27 30.49 25.48
CA ASP A 185 9.10 29.97 26.55
C ASP A 185 8.85 28.47 26.79
N GLU A 186 7.59 28.02 26.74
CA GLU A 186 7.24 26.60 26.82
C GLU A 186 7.76 25.80 25.61
N ILE A 187 7.62 26.34 24.40
CA ILE A 187 8.17 25.74 23.17
C ILE A 187 9.69 25.64 23.28
N ARG A 188 10.37 26.74 23.66
CA ARG A 188 11.84 26.75 23.83
C ARG A 188 12.28 25.74 24.89
N ARG A 189 11.57 25.65 26.02
CA ARG A 189 11.87 24.68 27.08
C ARG A 189 11.70 23.24 26.61
N THR A 190 10.65 22.96 25.83
CA THR A 190 10.38 21.63 25.26
C THR A 190 11.50 21.20 24.32
N ILE A 191 11.92 22.09 23.41
CA ILE A 191 13.06 21.85 22.50
C ILE A 191 14.35 21.60 23.28
N GLN A 192 14.64 22.41 24.31
CA GLN A 192 15.83 22.23 25.16
C GLN A 192 15.86 20.86 25.86
N VAL A 193 14.71 20.32 26.26
CA VAL A 193 14.62 18.98 26.87
C VAL A 193 14.89 17.91 25.82
N LEU A 194 14.26 18.00 24.64
CA LEU A 194 14.43 17.05 23.53
C LEU A 194 15.90 16.93 23.07
N GLN A 195 16.68 18.02 23.15
CA GLN A 195 18.09 18.03 22.76
C GLN A 195 19.05 17.40 23.79
N ARG A 196 18.57 17.00 24.97
CA ARG A 196 19.43 16.40 26.01
C ARG A 196 19.84 14.98 25.63
N ARG A 197 21.00 14.52 26.13
CA ARG A 197 21.41 13.11 26.02
C ARG A 197 20.72 12.18 27.02
N THR A 198 20.34 12.72 28.18
CA THR A 198 19.61 11.99 29.23
C THR A 198 18.42 12.81 29.69
N LYS A 199 17.32 12.13 30.07
CA LYS A 199 16.03 12.78 30.40
C LYS A 199 15.54 13.68 29.26
N ASN A 200 15.50 13.13 28.06
CA ASN A 200 15.16 13.81 26.80
C ASN A 200 13.68 13.76 26.44
N ASN A 201 12.83 13.18 27.29
CA ASN A 201 11.39 13.12 27.09
C ASN A 201 10.72 14.28 27.86
N PRO A 202 10.21 15.32 27.18
CA PRO A 202 9.47 16.40 27.83
C PRO A 202 8.11 15.91 28.32
N VAL A 203 7.66 16.46 29.44
CA VAL A 203 6.31 16.25 29.98
C VAL A 203 5.68 17.62 30.16
N LEU A 204 4.61 17.88 29.41
CA LEU A 204 3.83 19.11 29.55
C LEU A 204 2.82 18.91 30.69
N ILE A 205 2.83 19.83 31.65
CA ILE A 205 1.97 19.77 32.84
C ILE A 205 1.11 21.03 32.86
N GLY A 206 -0.21 20.83 32.93
CA GLY A 206 -1.21 21.89 32.96
C GLY A 206 -2.62 21.29 32.91
N GLU A 207 -3.63 22.09 33.21
CA GLU A 207 -5.01 21.69 32.94
C GLU A 207 -5.25 21.69 31.42
N PRO A 208 -6.09 20.78 30.90
CA PRO A 208 -6.50 20.82 29.49
C PRO A 208 -7.32 22.09 29.21
N GLY A 209 -6.80 22.97 28.34
CA GLY A 209 -7.44 24.24 27.96
C GLY A 209 -6.43 25.37 27.86
#